data_AF-A0A423HLV6-F1
#
_entry.id   AF-A0A423HLV6-F1
#
_cell.length_a   1.000
_cell.length_b   1.000
_cell.length_c   1.000
_cell.angle_alpha   90.00
_cell.angle_beta   90.00
_cell.angle_gamma   90.00
#
_symmetry.space_group_name_H-M   'P 1'
#
loop_
_entity.id
_entity.type
_entity.pdbx_description
1 polymer ?
#
loop_
_entity_poly.entity_id
_entity_poly.type
_entity_poly.pdbx_seq_one_letter_code
_entity_poly.pdbx_strand_id
1 'polypeptide(L)'
;MSGRFVRLAEQGRPTVKLTVDGSPIEALRGDTLMVALLIQGNALRQSEFDSGRRAGFCLMGACQDCWVWTRSGERLRACSNEVREGLDIVTTQPEAIWPLHG
;
A
#
# COMPACT_ATOMS: atom_id res chain seq x y z
N MET A 1 9.11 -2.64 -12.70
CA MET A 1 8.13 -3.70 -12.37
C MET A 1 6.82 -3.32 -13.03
N SER A 2 6.06 -4.25 -13.60
CA SER A 2 4.75 -3.93 -14.21
C SER A 2 3.67 -3.78 -13.13
N GLY A 3 2.80 -2.78 -13.28
CA GLY A 3 1.59 -2.63 -12.48
C GLY A 3 0.68 -3.85 -12.56
N ARG A 4 -0.06 -4.12 -11.49
CA ARG A 4 -1.13 -5.14 -11.45
C ARG A 4 -2.49 -4.56 -11.80
N PHE A 5 -2.71 -3.28 -11.48
CA PHE A 5 -3.96 -2.58 -11.75
C PHE A 5 -3.82 -1.69 -12.97
N VAL A 6 -4.91 -1.59 -13.74
CA VAL A 6 -5.01 -0.71 -14.89
C VAL A 6 -6.21 0.21 -14.68
N ARG A 7 -5.96 1.51 -14.79
CA ARG A 7 -6.99 2.55 -14.73
C ARG A 7 -7.68 2.65 -16.08
N LEU A 8 -8.98 2.32 -16.12
CA LEU A 8 -9.71 2.20 -17.39
C LEU A 8 -10.20 3.53 -17.97
N ALA A 9 -10.66 4.47 -17.15
CA ALA A 9 -11.33 5.69 -17.64
C ALA A 9 -11.02 6.95 -16.83
N GLU A 10 -10.97 6.86 -15.51
CA GLU A 10 -10.93 8.03 -14.64
C GLU A 10 -9.54 8.68 -14.60
N GLN A 11 -9.39 9.88 -15.16
CA GLN A 11 -8.14 10.66 -15.20
C GLN A 11 -8.30 12.14 -14.78
N GLY A 12 -9.51 12.58 -14.41
CA GLY A 12 -9.83 14.00 -14.19
C GLY A 12 -9.79 14.44 -12.74
N ARG A 13 -9.74 13.50 -11.78
CA ARG A 13 -9.62 13.84 -10.35
C ARG A 13 -8.28 14.53 -10.04
N PRO A 14 -8.24 15.41 -9.02
CA PRO A 14 -7.00 16.04 -8.60
C PRO A 14 -5.93 15.01 -8.21
N THR A 15 -4.69 15.25 -8.65
CA THR A 15 -3.53 14.47 -8.24
C THR A 15 -3.21 14.68 -6.76
N VAL A 16 -2.76 13.62 -6.11
CA VAL A 16 -2.24 13.58 -4.73
C VAL A 16 -0.86 12.96 -4.77
N LYS A 17 0.12 13.58 -4.08
CA LYS A 17 1.49 13.06 -4.01
C LYS A 17 1.73 12.36 -2.68
N LEU A 18 2.41 11.22 -2.77
CA LEU A 18 2.83 10.41 -1.63
C LEU A 18 4.17 9.75 -1.94
N THR A 19 4.82 9.23 -0.92
CA THR A 19 6.09 8.50 -1.05
C THR A 19 5.85 7.03 -0.73
N VAL A 20 6.42 6.13 -1.52
CA VAL A 20 6.41 4.69 -1.28
C VAL A 20 7.83 4.17 -1.34
N ASP A 21 8.31 3.56 -0.26
CA ASP A 21 9.67 3.03 -0.13
C ASP A 21 10.76 4.06 -0.52
N GLY A 22 10.53 5.33 -0.15
CA GLY A 22 11.42 6.44 -0.48
C GLY A 22 11.28 7.00 -1.90
N SER A 23 10.45 6.41 -2.75
CA SER A 23 10.18 6.90 -4.10
C SER A 23 8.90 7.72 -4.16
N PRO A 24 8.91 8.94 -4.74
CA PRO A 24 7.71 9.73 -4.91
C PRO A 24 6.80 9.06 -5.95
N ILE A 25 5.50 9.02 -5.66
CA ILE A 25 4.47 8.55 -6.58
C ILE A 25 3.29 9.51 -6.62
N GLU A 26 2.53 9.43 -7.70
CA GLU A 26 1.28 10.18 -7.88
C GLU A 26 0.09 9.22 -7.91
N ALA A 27 -1.01 9.66 -7.31
CA ALA A 27 -2.31 8.99 -7.33
C ALA A 27 -3.42 10.03 -7.50
N LEU A 28 -4.66 9.58 -7.67
CA LEU A 28 -5.80 10.49 -7.72
C LEU A 28 -6.50 10.55 -6.35
N ARG A 29 -7.00 11.73 -5.99
CA ARG A 29 -7.83 11.92 -4.78
C ARG A 29 -8.95 10.88 -4.73
N GLY A 30 -9.11 10.21 -3.58
CA GLY A 30 -10.08 9.13 -3.37
C GLY A 30 -9.63 7.76 -3.88
N ASP A 31 -8.45 7.62 -4.51
CA ASP A 31 -7.87 6.30 -4.70
C ASP A 31 -7.55 5.67 -3.34
N THR A 32 -7.72 4.35 -3.23
CA THR A 32 -7.14 3.61 -2.11
C THR A 32 -5.62 3.49 -2.30
N LEU A 33 -4.90 3.31 -1.19
CA LEU A 33 -3.46 2.99 -1.24
C LEU A 33 -3.20 1.77 -2.13
N MET A 34 -4.08 0.77 -2.15
CA MET A 34 -3.98 -0.39 -3.04
C MET A 34 -3.99 0.02 -4.52
N VAL A 35 -4.88 0.93 -4.93
CA VAL A 35 -4.92 1.45 -6.30
C VAL A 35 -3.62 2.20 -6.62
N ALA A 36 -3.20 3.10 -5.74
CA ALA A 36 -1.99 3.91 -5.94
C ALA A 36 -0.73 3.06 -6.11
N LEU A 37 -0.56 2.05 -5.25
CA LEU A 37 0.62 1.18 -5.25
C LEU A 37 0.57 0.16 -6.40
N LEU A 38 -0.59 -0.45 -6.71
CA LEU A 38 -0.68 -1.52 -7.70
C LEU A 38 -0.81 -1.04 -9.15
N ILE A 39 -1.07 0.25 -9.40
CA ILE A 39 -0.91 0.82 -10.75
C ILE A 39 0.56 0.87 -11.16
N GLN A 40 1.47 1.09 -10.20
CA GLN A 40 2.90 1.30 -10.45
C GLN A 40 3.76 0.08 -10.10
N GLY A 41 3.31 -0.73 -9.15
CA GLY A 41 4.00 -1.90 -8.63
C GLY A 41 3.17 -3.18 -8.69
N ASN A 42 3.75 -4.26 -8.17
CA ASN A 42 3.15 -5.59 -8.28
C ASN A 42 2.80 -6.24 -6.93
N ALA A 43 2.99 -5.53 -5.83
CA ALA A 43 2.81 -6.03 -4.47
C ALA A 43 2.62 -4.88 -3.46
N LEU A 44 2.11 -5.23 -2.29
CA LEU A 44 1.88 -4.36 -1.14
C LEU A 44 2.72 -4.74 0.09
N ARG A 45 3.05 -6.03 0.23
CA ARG A 45 3.89 -6.54 1.33
C ARG A 45 4.72 -7.74 0.92
N GLN A 46 5.71 -8.04 1.74
CA GLN A 46 6.41 -9.33 1.76
C GLN A 46 5.62 -10.34 2.62
N SER A 47 5.68 -11.60 2.23
CA SER A 47 5.19 -12.74 3.00
C SER A 47 6.05 -12.96 4.24
N GLU A 48 5.44 -13.33 5.36
CA GLU A 48 6.15 -13.64 6.61
C GLU A 48 6.73 -15.07 6.62
N PHE A 49 6.29 -15.93 5.70
CA PHE A 49 6.63 -17.36 5.69
C PHE A 49 7.60 -17.74 4.57
N ASP A 50 7.75 -16.90 3.55
CA ASP A 50 8.56 -17.17 2.37
C ASP A 50 9.03 -15.86 1.70
N SER A 51 9.78 -15.98 0.60
CA SER A 51 10.21 -14.82 -0.21
C SER A 51 9.11 -14.24 -1.10
N GLY A 52 7.87 -14.72 -0.96
CA GLY A 52 6.74 -14.31 -1.76
C GLY A 52 6.33 -12.86 -1.50
N ARG A 53 5.82 -12.21 -2.54
CA ARG A 53 5.23 -10.86 -2.45
C ARG A 53 3.71 -10.95 -2.57
N ARG A 54 2.98 -10.21 -1.74
CA ARG A 54 1.52 -10.25 -1.65
C ARG A 54 0.94 -8.94 -2.18
N ALA A 55 -0.07 -9.04 -3.04
CA ALA A 55 -0.75 -7.89 -3.63
C ALA A 55 -2.14 -7.62 -3.02
N GLY A 56 -2.72 -8.58 -2.31
CA GLY A 56 -4.13 -8.53 -1.89
C GLY A 56 -5.10 -8.70 -3.06
N PHE A 57 -6.29 -9.23 -2.77
CA PHE A 57 -7.30 -9.50 -3.80
C PHE A 57 -8.74 -9.24 -3.34
N CYS A 58 -9.02 -9.35 -2.04
CA CYS A 58 -10.40 -9.37 -1.55
C CYS A 58 -11.09 -8.00 -1.50
N LEU A 59 -10.33 -6.88 -1.51
CA LEU A 59 -10.85 -5.51 -1.35
C LEU A 59 -11.68 -5.24 -0.07
N MET A 60 -11.69 -6.17 0.88
CA MET A 60 -12.53 -6.12 2.10
C MET A 60 -11.72 -6.23 3.39
N GLY A 61 -10.39 -6.31 3.30
CA GLY A 61 -9.51 -6.52 4.45
C GLY A 61 -9.51 -7.95 5.02
N ALA A 62 -10.14 -8.91 4.36
CA ALA A 62 -10.19 -10.30 4.82
C ALA A 62 -8.90 -11.09 4.54
N CYS A 63 -8.31 -10.92 3.34
CA CYS A 63 -7.18 -11.72 2.89
C CYS A 63 -5.85 -11.50 3.65
N GLN A 64 -5.76 -10.45 4.47
CA GLN A 64 -4.53 -10.00 5.16
C GLN A 64 -3.32 -9.67 4.27
N ASP A 65 -3.44 -9.81 2.96
CA ASP A 65 -2.37 -9.53 2.00
C ASP A 65 -2.25 -8.06 1.58
N CYS A 66 -3.08 -7.19 2.16
CA CYS A 66 -3.15 -5.76 1.82
C CYS A 66 -2.50 -4.85 2.87
N TRP A 67 -1.70 -5.40 3.79
CA TRP A 67 -1.03 -4.57 4.79
C TRP A 67 0.08 -3.73 4.15
N VAL A 68 0.16 -2.48 4.58
CA VAL A 68 1.26 -1.55 4.37
C VAL A 68 1.50 -0.81 5.67
N TRP A 69 2.62 -0.09 5.78
CA TRP A 69 2.92 0.71 6.96
C TRP A 69 3.22 2.14 6.57
N THR A 70 2.90 3.09 7.44
CA THR A 70 3.50 4.42 7.35
C THR A 70 4.97 4.34 7.77
N ARG A 71 5.79 5.33 7.39
CA ARG A 71 7.18 5.43 7.89
C ARG A 71 7.27 5.53 9.42
N SER A 72 6.23 6.06 10.08
CA SER A 72 6.13 6.10 11.54
C SER A 72 5.74 4.76 12.18
N GLY A 73 5.47 3.72 11.37
CA GLY A 73 5.16 2.37 11.83
C GLY A 73 3.67 2.05 11.98
N GLU A 74 2.77 2.99 11.68
CA GLU A 74 1.32 2.73 11.70
C GLU A 74 0.97 1.71 10.62
N ARG A 75 0.30 0.61 11.00
CA ARG A 75 -0.11 -0.44 10.07
C ARG A 75 -1.48 -0.13 9.48
N LEU A 76 -1.55 -0.03 8.15
CA LEU A 76 -2.75 0.32 7.40
C LEU A 76 -3.19 -0.79 6.44
N ARG A 77 -4.50 -0.92 6.24
CA ARG A 77 -5.04 -1.74 5.13
C ARG A 77 -5.06 -0.92 3.86
N ALA A 78 -4.21 -1.27 2.89
CA ALA A 78 -4.14 -0.53 1.64
C ALA A 78 -5.45 -0.56 0.84
N CYS A 79 -6.25 -1.62 0.97
CA CYS A 79 -7.50 -1.76 0.22
C CYS A 79 -8.65 -0.89 0.71
N SER A 80 -8.54 -0.27 1.90
CA SER A 80 -9.62 0.51 2.52
C SER A 80 -9.17 1.86 3.08
N ASN A 81 -7.89 2.20 2.93
CA ASN A 81 -7.36 3.51 3.31
C ASN A 81 -7.10 4.32 2.05
N GLU A 82 -7.63 5.53 2.01
CA GLU A 82 -7.43 6.46 0.89
C GLU A 82 -6.04 7.10 0.92
N VAL A 83 -5.54 7.44 -0.26
CA VAL A 83 -4.36 8.29 -0.42
C VAL A 83 -4.62 9.68 0.14
N ARG A 84 -3.61 10.27 0.78
CA ARG A 84 -3.59 11.65 1.27
C ARG A 84 -2.24 12.27 0.94
N GLU A 85 -2.25 13.58 0.75
CA GLU A 85 -1.04 14.34 0.42
C GLU A 85 0.02 14.14 1.51
N GLY A 86 1.26 13.86 1.09
CA GLY A 86 2.39 13.70 1.99
C GLY A 86 2.42 12.40 2.79
N LEU A 87 1.54 11.43 2.49
CA LEU A 87 1.70 10.08 3.06
C LEU A 87 3.07 9.50 2.68
N ASP A 88 3.69 8.81 3.64
CA ASP A 88 4.96 8.12 3.45
C ASP A 88 4.76 6.66 3.85
N ILE A 89 4.73 5.79 2.85
CA ILE A 89 4.37 4.39 2.96
C ILE A 89 5.60 3.53 2.74
N VAL A 90 5.71 2.46 3.52
CA VAL A 90 6.68 1.39 3.34
C VAL A 90 5.96 0.05 3.12
N THR A 91 6.47 -0.73 2.18
CA THR A 91 5.92 -2.06 1.82
C THR A 91 6.71 -3.22 2.45
N THR A 92 7.82 -2.89 3.10
CA THR A 92 8.57 -3.84 3.94
C THR A 92 8.03 -3.76 5.36
N GLN A 93 7.76 -4.92 5.95
CA GLN A 93 7.34 -4.98 7.35
C GLN A 93 8.46 -4.43 8.24
N PRO A 94 8.20 -3.43 9.09
CA PRO A 94 9.16 -3.00 10.09
C PRO A 94 9.40 -4.14 11.09
N GLU A 95 10.58 -4.18 11.72
CA GLU A 95 10.91 -5.20 12.73
C GLU A 95 9.77 -5.31 13.77
N ALA A 96 9.28 -6.53 13.97
CA ALA A 96 8.17 -6.77 14.87
C ALA A 96 8.63 -6.56 16.32
N ILE A 97 8.17 -5.49 16.96
CA ILE A 97 8.27 -5.35 18.41
C ILE A 97 7.06 -6.07 19.00
N TRP A 98 7.26 -7.30 19.48
CA TRP A 98 6.24 -7.97 20.28
C TRP A 98 6.22 -7.32 21.66
N PRO A 99 5.12 -6.67 22.09
CA PRO A 99 5.04 -6.23 23.47
C PRO A 99 5.03 -7.49 24.33
N LEU A 100 6.16 -7.76 25.00
CA LEU A 100 6.23 -8.71 26.10
C LEU A 100 5.40 -8.11 27.24
N HIS A 101 4.08 -8.29 27.18
CA HIS A 101 3.25 -8.17 28.35
C HIS A 101 3.56 -9.39 29.22
N GLY A 102 4.48 -9.19 30.16
CA GLY A 102 4.68 -10.06 31.32
C GLY A 102 3.57 -9.87 32.35
#